data_AF-A0A419RTQ6-F1
#
_entry.id   AF-A0A419RTQ6-F1
#
_cell.length_a   1.000
_cell.length_b   1.000
_cell.length_c   1.000
_cell.angle_alpha   90.00
_cell.angle_beta   90.00
_cell.angle_gamma   90.00
#
_symmetry.space_group_name_H-M   'P 1'
#
loop_
_entity.id
_entity.type
_entity.pdbx_description
1 polymer ?
#
loop_
_entity_poly.entity_id
_entity_poly.type
_entity_poly.pdbx_seq_one_letter_code
_entity_poly.pdbx_strand_id
1 'polypeptide(L)'
;MTIPSALTPAIVDVLYEEALCLVEEARCVFDEAPTVDATALRSALSREALRTTTQLMHAMAWLLNHRAFFAGDMSALQLRRHGRLPPTQHGGQAKDAALLDARVRAVSENASALHERIARLDEAWQAELPGEPAAVHRLHEKLGRAFG
;
A
#
# COMPACT_ATOMS: atom_id res chain seq x y z
N MET A 1 1.69 -26.76 -15.94
CA MET A 1 1.42 -25.34 -16.22
C MET A 1 1.52 -24.59 -14.91
N THR A 2 2.66 -23.94 -14.64
CA THR A 2 2.82 -23.04 -13.49
C THR A 2 1.99 -21.79 -13.79
N ILE A 3 0.91 -21.59 -13.05
CA ILE A 3 0.16 -20.33 -13.10
C ILE A 3 1.17 -19.24 -12.71
N PRO A 4 1.40 -18.21 -13.55
CA PRO A 4 2.28 -17.12 -13.17
C PRO A 4 1.69 -16.48 -11.90
N SER A 5 2.49 -16.44 -10.83
CA SER A 5 2.06 -15.78 -9.61
C SER A 5 1.74 -14.32 -9.91
N ALA A 6 0.63 -13.82 -9.38
CA ALA A 6 0.15 -12.47 -9.61
C ALA A 6 1.18 -11.37 -9.26
N LEU A 7 2.17 -11.70 -8.43
CA LEU A 7 3.24 -10.80 -8.01
C LEU A 7 4.63 -11.38 -8.30
N THR A 8 5.48 -10.58 -8.94
CA THR A 8 6.88 -10.93 -9.22
C THR A 8 7.83 -9.85 -8.68
N PRO A 9 9.11 -10.17 -8.42
CA PRO A 9 10.09 -9.18 -7.95
C PRO A 9 10.18 -7.96 -8.88
N ALA A 10 10.17 -8.18 -10.19
CA ALA A 10 10.23 -7.10 -11.18
C ALA A 10 9.02 -6.15 -11.11
N ILE A 11 7.80 -6.68 -10.87
CA ILE A 11 6.61 -5.84 -10.68
C ILE A 11 6.74 -4.99 -9.40
N VAL A 12 7.26 -5.57 -8.32
CA VAL A 12 7.47 -4.85 -7.06
C VAL A 12 8.51 -3.75 -7.21
N ASP A 13 9.63 -4.01 -7.90
CA ASP A 13 10.68 -3.01 -8.11
C ASP A 13 10.19 -1.84 -8.96
N VAL A 14 9.43 -2.10 -10.04
CA VAL A 14 8.81 -1.03 -10.86
C VAL A 14 7.84 -0.19 -10.04
N LEU A 15 6.97 -0.83 -9.24
CA LEU A 15 6.04 -0.10 -8.37
C LEU A 15 6.75 0.69 -7.26
N TYR A 16 7.89 0.20 -6.79
CA TYR A 16 8.72 0.90 -5.81
C TYR A 16 9.35 2.17 -6.38
N GLU A 17 9.87 2.11 -7.61
CA GLU A 17 10.36 3.31 -8.30
C GLU A 17 9.24 4.31 -8.58
N GLU A 18 8.09 3.84 -9.07
CA GLU A 18 6.88 4.65 -9.28
C GLU A 18 6.44 5.35 -7.99
N ALA A 19 6.41 4.61 -6.87
CA ALA A 19 6.06 5.16 -5.56
C ALA A 19 7.07 6.20 -5.07
N LEU A 20 8.38 5.99 -5.26
CA LEU A 20 9.42 6.96 -4.88
C LEU A 20 9.28 8.27 -5.67
N CYS A 21 9.07 8.18 -6.99
CA CYS A 21 8.85 9.37 -7.82
C CYS A 21 7.61 10.14 -7.36
N LEU A 22 6.53 9.43 -7.05
CA LEU A 22 5.27 10.05 -6.64
C LEU A 22 5.34 10.66 -5.23
N VAL A 23 6.10 10.05 -4.31
CA VAL A 23 6.41 10.64 -3.00
C VAL A 23 7.14 11.97 -3.15
N GLU A 24 8.14 12.02 -4.03
CA GLU A 24 8.90 13.25 -4.27
C GLU A 24 8.04 14.32 -4.96
N GLU A 25 7.22 13.93 -5.93
CA GLU A 25 6.25 14.84 -6.56
C GLU A 25 5.27 15.41 -5.55
N ALA A 26 4.69 14.57 -4.68
CA ALA A 26 3.78 15.00 -3.62
C ALA A 26 4.46 16.00 -2.69
N ARG A 27 5.69 15.72 -2.27
CA ARG A 27 6.48 16.63 -1.43
C ARG A 27 6.61 18.01 -2.10
N CYS A 28 7.06 18.05 -3.35
CA CYS A 28 7.19 19.31 -4.10
C CYS A 28 5.87 20.06 -4.25
N VAL A 29 4.79 19.36 -4.61
CA VAL A 29 3.47 19.97 -4.83
C VAL A 29 2.88 20.55 -3.54
N PHE A 30 2.98 19.83 -2.42
CA PHE A 30 2.45 20.33 -1.14
C PHE A 30 3.34 21.39 -0.50
N ASP A 31 4.66 21.38 -0.73
CA ASP A 31 5.57 22.44 -0.29
C ASP A 31 5.35 23.76 -1.05
N GLU A 32 5.00 23.68 -2.34
CA GLU A 32 4.68 24.84 -3.19
C GLU A 32 3.25 25.36 -2.99
N ALA A 33 2.39 24.62 -2.28
CA ALA A 33 1.01 25.02 -2.07
C ALA A 33 0.94 26.33 -1.27
N PRO A 34 0.13 27.31 -1.70
CA PRO A 34 0.13 28.63 -1.10
C PRO A 34 -0.30 28.57 0.37
N THR A 35 0.34 29.39 1.22
CA THR A 35 -0.16 29.67 2.57
C THR A 35 -1.42 30.52 2.47
N VAL A 36 -2.59 29.88 2.46
CA VAL A 36 -3.86 30.57 2.20
C VAL A 36 -4.49 31.08 3.50
N ASP A 37 -4.97 32.33 3.49
CA ASP A 37 -5.73 32.91 4.61
C ASP A 37 -7.15 32.32 4.73
N ALA A 38 -7.70 31.78 3.66
CA ALA A 38 -9.02 31.15 3.65
C ALA A 38 -9.00 29.81 4.42
N THR A 39 -9.62 29.79 5.60
CA THR A 39 -9.69 28.61 6.48
C THR A 39 -10.16 27.35 5.77
N ALA A 40 -11.16 27.44 4.88
CA ALA A 40 -11.68 26.29 4.15
C ALA A 40 -10.65 25.66 3.19
N LEU A 41 -9.93 26.47 2.41
CA LEU A 41 -8.89 25.97 1.50
C LEU A 41 -7.71 25.40 2.28
N ARG A 42 -7.27 26.07 3.35
CA ARG A 42 -6.22 25.56 4.24
C ARG A 42 -6.60 24.18 4.81
N SER A 43 -7.82 24.03 5.33
CA SER A 43 -8.29 22.75 5.85
C SER A 43 -8.39 21.67 4.77
N ALA A 44 -8.86 22.02 3.57
CA ALA A 44 -8.92 21.09 2.44
C ALA A 44 -7.50 20.61 2.04
N LEU A 45 -6.54 21.54 1.92
CA LEU A 45 -5.14 21.24 1.63
C LEU A 45 -4.52 20.34 2.70
N SER A 46 -4.71 20.64 3.99
CA SER A 46 -4.16 19.81 5.07
C SER A 46 -4.75 18.39 5.09
N ARG A 47 -6.07 18.26 4.84
CA ARG A 47 -6.72 16.94 4.74
C ARG A 47 -6.17 16.15 3.56
N GLU A 48 -6.06 16.78 2.40
CA GLU A 48 -5.60 16.11 1.19
C GLU A 48 -4.12 15.71 1.28
N ALA A 49 -3.28 16.58 1.84
CA ALA A 49 -1.87 16.28 2.11
C ALA A 49 -1.72 15.09 3.07
N LEU A 50 -2.49 15.06 4.16
CA LEU A 50 -2.47 13.95 5.12
C LEU A 50 -2.94 12.63 4.47
N ARG A 51 -4.02 12.69 3.67
CA ARG A 51 -4.53 11.53 2.94
C ARG A 51 -3.48 10.97 1.98
N THR A 52 -2.94 11.84 1.13
CA THR A 52 -1.95 11.49 0.10
C THR A 52 -0.69 10.90 0.72
N THR A 53 -0.13 11.55 1.74
CA THR A 53 1.08 11.06 2.42
C THR A 53 0.83 9.74 3.16
N THR A 54 -0.33 9.55 3.78
CA THR A 54 -0.70 8.29 4.44
C THR A 54 -0.83 7.14 3.43
N GLN A 55 -1.47 7.39 2.27
CA GLN A 55 -1.57 6.39 1.20
C GLN A 55 -0.20 6.00 0.66
N LEU A 56 0.66 6.97 0.38
CA LEU A 56 2.01 6.72 -0.13
C LEU A 56 2.87 6.00 0.91
N MET A 57 2.75 6.34 2.19
CA MET A 57 3.40 5.63 3.28
C MET A 57 2.98 4.16 3.35
N HIS A 58 1.68 3.87 3.27
CA HIS A 58 1.18 2.50 3.26
C HIS A 58 1.65 1.70 2.03
N ALA A 59 1.63 2.32 0.85
CA ALA A 59 2.15 1.73 -0.38
C ALA A 59 3.65 1.40 -0.24
N MET A 60 4.44 2.35 0.25
CA MET A 60 5.88 2.17 0.47
C MET A 60 6.18 1.05 1.48
N ALA A 61 5.46 1.01 2.61
CA ALA A 61 5.62 -0.04 3.61
C ALA A 61 5.33 -1.43 3.02
N TRP A 62 4.24 -1.54 2.24
CA TRP A 62 3.89 -2.78 1.55
C TRP A 62 4.98 -3.22 0.57
N LEU A 63 5.47 -2.29 -0.26
CA LEU A 63 6.52 -2.56 -1.26
C LEU A 63 7.83 -2.98 -0.61
N LEU A 64 8.27 -2.30 0.44
CA LEU A 64 9.49 -2.63 1.18
C LEU A 64 9.42 -4.02 1.83
N ASN A 65 8.28 -4.39 2.42
CA ASN A 65 8.08 -5.72 2.99
C ASN A 65 8.17 -6.81 1.91
N HIS A 66 7.59 -6.58 0.73
CA HIS A 66 7.66 -7.53 -0.38
C HIS A 66 9.08 -7.63 -0.98
N ARG A 67 9.82 -6.52 -1.08
CA ARG A 67 11.22 -6.54 -1.49
C ARG A 67 12.09 -7.33 -0.51
N ALA A 68 11.91 -7.11 0.79
CA ALA A 68 12.61 -7.88 1.82
C ALA A 68 12.27 -9.38 1.75
N PHE A 69 11.02 -9.73 1.48
CA PHE A 69 10.61 -11.11 1.27
C PHE A 69 11.29 -11.74 0.04
N PHE A 70 11.30 -11.06 -1.11
CA PHE A 70 11.94 -11.55 -2.33
C PHE A 70 13.47 -11.61 -2.23
N ALA A 71 14.09 -10.75 -1.41
CA ALA A 71 15.51 -10.80 -1.10
C ALA A 71 15.88 -11.95 -0.13
N GLY A 72 14.89 -12.58 0.52
CA GLY A 72 15.11 -13.61 1.54
C GLY A 72 15.35 -13.08 2.95
N ASP A 73 15.28 -11.75 3.15
CA ASP A 73 15.45 -11.07 4.44
C ASP A 73 14.20 -11.15 5.34
N MET A 74 13.05 -11.51 4.77
CA MET A 74 11.78 -11.67 5.48
C MET A 74 11.14 -13.02 5.16
N SER A 75 10.72 -13.75 6.19
CA SER A 75 9.98 -15.01 6.01
C SER A 75 8.53 -14.78 5.56
N ALA A 76 7.91 -15.79 4.93
CA ALA A 76 6.50 -15.73 4.53
C ALA A 76 5.55 -15.48 5.73
N LEU A 77 5.88 -15.98 6.92
CA LEU A 77 5.09 -15.73 8.14
C LEU A 77 5.18 -14.27 8.58
N GLN A 78 6.38 -13.67 8.54
CA GLN A 78 6.57 -12.25 8.84
C GLN A 78 5.84 -11.38 7.81
N LEU A 79 5.94 -11.72 6.52
CA LEU A 79 5.22 -11.02 5.46
C LEU A 79 3.70 -11.09 5.67
N ARG A 80 3.13 -12.23 6.05
CA ARG A 80 1.69 -12.32 6.35
C ARG A 80 1.26 -11.44 7.52
N ARG A 81 2.12 -11.28 8.53
CA ARG A 81 1.82 -10.48 9.73
C ARG A 81 1.96 -8.97 9.48
N HIS A 82 2.92 -8.56 8.65
CA HIS A 82 3.32 -7.16 8.51
C HIS A 82 3.15 -6.58 7.10
N GLY A 83 2.94 -7.42 6.10
CA GLY A 83 2.91 -7.08 4.68
C GLY A 83 1.53 -6.83 4.09
N ARG A 84 0.46 -6.79 4.90
CA ARG A 84 -0.88 -6.50 4.39
C ARG A 84 -1.06 -5.01 4.16
N LEU A 85 -1.65 -4.61 3.03
CA LEU A 85 -1.94 -3.20 2.78
C LEU A 85 -3.12 -2.76 3.67
N PRO A 86 -2.97 -1.69 4.47
CA PRO A 86 -4.10 -1.13 5.21
C PRO A 86 -5.20 -0.65 4.26
N PRO A 87 -6.49 -0.78 4.62
CA PRO A 87 -7.57 -0.25 3.82
C PRO A 87 -7.47 1.27 3.73
N THR A 88 -7.77 1.81 2.55
CA THR A 88 -7.80 3.25 2.34
C THR A 88 -8.94 3.88 3.14
N GLN A 89 -8.66 5.01 3.79
CA GLN A 89 -9.72 5.85 4.34
C GLN A 89 -10.49 6.46 3.16
N HIS A 90 -11.79 6.19 3.07
CA HIS A 90 -12.62 6.75 2.01
C HIS A 90 -12.74 8.27 2.18
N GLY A 91 -12.47 9.03 1.11
CA GLY A 91 -13.01 10.37 0.92
C GLY A 91 -12.00 11.53 0.92
N GLY A 92 -11.65 12.00 -0.27
CA GLY A 92 -11.66 13.45 -0.51
C GLY A 92 -13.11 13.86 -0.69
N GLN A 93 -13.64 14.80 0.10
CA GLN A 93 -14.99 15.29 -0.18
C GLN A 93 -14.98 15.94 -1.57
N ALA A 94 -15.96 15.66 -2.43
CA ALA A 94 -16.06 16.33 -3.74
C ALA A 94 -16.01 17.87 -3.62
N LYS A 95 -16.45 18.38 -2.46
CA LYS A 95 -16.36 19.79 -2.07
C LYS A 95 -14.93 20.27 -1.84
N ASP A 96 -14.04 19.43 -1.29
CA ASP A 96 -12.64 19.76 -1.06
C ASP A 96 -11.89 19.79 -2.40
N ALA A 97 -12.13 18.81 -3.28
CA ALA A 97 -11.49 18.73 -4.60
C ALA A 97 -11.74 19.99 -5.46
N ALA A 98 -12.92 20.60 -5.34
CA ALA A 98 -13.25 21.83 -6.08
C ALA A 98 -12.44 23.06 -5.62
N LEU A 99 -11.91 23.05 -4.39
CA LEU A 99 -11.12 24.15 -3.83
C LEU A 99 -9.63 24.03 -4.16
N LEU A 100 -9.15 22.83 -4.40
CA LEU A 100 -7.74 22.54 -4.64
C LEU A 100 -7.29 22.98 -6.05
N ASP A 101 -6.01 23.29 -6.21
CA ASP A 101 -5.45 23.51 -7.54
C ASP A 101 -5.31 22.19 -8.31
N ALA A 102 -5.02 22.30 -9.61
CA ALA A 102 -4.93 21.14 -10.48
C ALA A 102 -3.74 20.22 -10.17
N ARG A 103 -2.63 20.75 -9.66
CA ARG A 103 -1.42 19.96 -9.35
C ARG A 103 -1.64 19.13 -8.09
N VAL A 104 -2.21 19.73 -7.05
CA VAL A 104 -2.60 19.02 -5.82
C VAL A 104 -3.60 17.90 -6.14
N ARG A 105 -4.62 18.18 -6.95
CA ARG A 105 -5.55 17.13 -7.39
C ARG A 105 -4.85 15.99 -8.13
N ALA A 106 -4.01 16.32 -9.11
CA ALA A 106 -3.34 15.32 -9.93
C ALA A 106 -2.45 14.38 -9.09
N VAL A 107 -1.63 14.93 -8.18
CA VAL A 107 -0.74 14.10 -7.36
C VAL A 107 -1.52 13.21 -6.39
N SER A 108 -2.63 13.72 -5.84
CA SER A 108 -3.52 12.95 -4.96
C SER A 108 -4.29 11.85 -5.69
N GLU A 109 -4.74 12.11 -6.91
CA GLU A 109 -5.38 11.11 -7.78
C GLU A 109 -4.40 10.01 -8.16
N ASN A 110 -3.17 10.38 -8.55
CA ASN A 110 -2.10 9.43 -8.85
C ASN A 110 -1.77 8.55 -7.64
N ALA A 111 -1.69 9.13 -6.43
CA ALA A 111 -1.42 8.37 -5.21
C ALA A 111 -2.55 7.39 -4.89
N SER A 112 -3.81 7.80 -5.09
CA SER A 112 -4.97 6.92 -4.92
C SER A 112 -4.94 5.78 -5.94
N ALA A 113 -4.65 6.07 -7.21
CA ALA A 113 -4.58 5.06 -8.27
C ALA A 113 -3.47 4.02 -8.03
N LEU A 114 -2.29 4.47 -7.59
CA LEU A 114 -1.18 3.60 -7.19
C LEU A 114 -1.59 2.69 -6.02
N HIS A 115 -2.17 3.29 -4.97
CA HIS A 115 -2.62 2.53 -3.80
C HIS A 115 -3.68 1.48 -4.18
N GLU A 116 -4.66 1.82 -5.01
CA GLU A 116 -5.69 0.88 -5.49
C GLU A 116 -5.10 -0.24 -6.34
N ARG A 117 -4.09 0.06 -7.17
CA ARG A 117 -3.36 -0.96 -7.95
C ARG A 117 -2.62 -1.93 -7.02
N ILE A 118 -1.94 -1.43 -6.00
CA ILE A 118 -1.26 -2.26 -5.00
C ILE A 118 -2.29 -3.08 -4.20
N ALA A 119 -3.44 -2.49 -3.83
CA ALA A 119 -4.50 -3.20 -3.13
C ALA A 119 -5.01 -4.42 -3.92
N ARG A 120 -5.25 -4.25 -5.23
CA ARG A 120 -5.65 -5.38 -6.10
C ARG A 120 -4.58 -6.46 -6.20
N LEU A 121 -3.29 -6.07 -6.22
CA LEU A 121 -2.18 -7.01 -6.23
C LEU A 121 -2.05 -7.76 -4.89
N ASP A 122 -2.22 -7.06 -3.76
CA ASP A 122 -2.24 -7.66 -2.42
C ASP A 122 -3.36 -8.70 -2.33
N GLU A 123 -4.59 -8.34 -2.73
CA GLU A 123 -5.73 -9.26 -2.74
C GLU A 123 -5.49 -10.51 -3.61
N ALA A 124 -4.97 -10.34 -4.83
CA ALA A 124 -4.65 -11.45 -5.72
C ALA A 124 -3.56 -12.36 -5.13
N TRP A 125 -2.51 -11.77 -4.55
CA TRP A 125 -1.44 -12.51 -3.88
C TRP A 125 -1.92 -13.30 -2.66
N GLN A 126 -2.79 -12.69 -1.83
CA GLN A 126 -3.38 -13.38 -0.67
C GLN A 126 -4.27 -14.56 -1.10
N ALA A 127 -4.94 -14.47 -2.26
CA ALA A 127 -5.76 -15.57 -2.78
C ALA A 127 -4.93 -16.75 -3.30
N GLU A 128 -3.72 -16.51 -3.80
CA GLU A 128 -2.79 -17.55 -4.26
C GLU A 128 -2.10 -18.30 -3.11
N LEU A 129 -1.91 -17.62 -1.97
CA LEU A 129 -1.32 -18.21 -0.78
C LEU A 129 -2.27 -19.27 -0.20
N PRO A 130 -1.88 -20.57 -0.16
CA PRO A 130 -2.70 -21.57 0.48
C PRO A 130 -2.94 -21.15 1.94
N GLY A 131 -4.21 -21.02 2.32
CA GLY A 131 -4.58 -20.88 3.72
C GLY A 131 -3.92 -22.00 4.52
N GLU A 132 -3.44 -21.71 5.73
CA GLU A 132 -2.91 -22.75 6.62
C GLU A 132 -4.03 -23.34 7.50
N PRO A 133 -4.72 -24.40 7.05
CA PRO A 133 -5.11 -25.49 7.94
C PRO A 133 -3.93 -26.44 8.18
N ALA A 134 -2.97 -26.49 7.25
CA ALA A 134 -2.01 -27.59 7.14
C ALA A 134 -0.89 -27.58 8.20
N ALA A 135 -0.35 -26.43 8.60
CA ALA A 135 0.72 -26.40 9.61
C ALA A 135 0.19 -26.69 11.02
N VAL A 136 -0.97 -26.12 11.37
CA VAL A 136 -1.66 -26.41 12.63
C VAL A 136 -2.15 -27.86 12.67
N HIS A 137 -2.73 -28.38 11.57
CA HIS A 137 -3.08 -29.81 11.49
C HIS A 137 -1.86 -30.72 11.62
N ARG A 138 -0.74 -30.42 10.95
CA ARG A 138 0.50 -31.22 11.07
C ARG A 138 1.07 -31.18 12.48
N LEU A 139 0.96 -30.05 13.18
CA LEU A 139 1.37 -29.93 14.57
C LEU A 139 0.46 -30.76 15.49
N HIS A 140 -0.87 -30.69 15.28
CA HIS A 140 -1.84 -31.51 15.99
C HIS A 140 -1.63 -33.02 15.75
N GLU A 141 -1.36 -33.43 14.51
CA GLU A 141 -1.04 -34.83 14.19
C GLU A 141 0.26 -35.30 14.85
N LYS A 142 1.30 -34.46 14.87
CA LYS A 142 2.56 -34.79 15.55
C LYS A 142 2.38 -34.93 17.06
N LEU A 143 1.61 -34.06 17.69
CA LEU A 143 1.31 -34.13 19.11
C LEU A 143 0.44 -35.35 19.42
N GLY A 144 -0.58 -35.63 18.61
CA GLY A 144 -1.43 -36.82 18.75
C GLY A 144 -0.68 -38.15 18.64
N ARG A 145 0.39 -38.21 17.82
CA ARG A 145 1.26 -39.40 17.70
C ARG A 145 2.31 -39.54 18.82
N ALA A 146 2.65 -38.45 19.50
CA ALA A 146 3.67 -38.47 20.56
C ALA A 146 3.07 -38.76 21.95
N PHE A 147 1.76 -38.53 22.12
CA PHE A 147 1.07 -38.62 23.40
C PHE A 147 -0.16 -39.57 23.37
N GLY A 148 -0.31 -40.36 22.32
CA GLY A 148 -1.31 -41.45 22.19
C GLY A 148 -0.62 -42.76 21.82
#